data_AF-A0A0F7VMW2-F1
#
_entry.id   AF-A0A0F7VMW2-F1
#
_cell.length_a   1.000
_cell.length_b   1.000
_cell.length_c   1.000
_cell.angle_alpha   90.00
_cell.angle_beta   90.00
_cell.angle_gamma   90.00
#
_symmetry.space_group_name_H-M   'P 1'
#
loop_
_entity.id
_entity.type
_entity.pdbx_description
1 polymer ?
#
loop_
_entity_poly.entity_id
_entity_poly.type
_entity_poly.pdbx_seq_one_letter_code
_entity_poly.pdbx_strand_id
1 'polypeptide(L)'
;MASTADEPEQPLDRTGEAPSVDPSVTPSAPRHHGPDVFAGQARRTEGRRRSDNSHVPRRPTHRKNSTEPRRRELLQALGIFQRATPDQLWKLTRPDNQHDKLTRDNLLDLEDHRLVRIETVREDQRQVWVLTARGHREAKKLLEPKGIRVSALREEKYDPVTGELLGTSYDDHAAAVTSTAAELHRAGIGHRLGFATEIPHRLADGYVQRADLVVRAPEAGVPVMLLEIDRRTEDAHELVAKLRRYWEWGRLLPKDAHKYTVDLVRSRPDGIEHVDHEQRLWRRVYPPTGREGLVPVAFVFADTTEAKVANTVAVLEEAGRRYWAPRRYDTLYPKAVTARDYRQAVPVVVTTLEQLTEHGAGAAVWRRLGRTGEQTLTAALDNPDGHALYRAQEARADAADQQRRAAQREAERLVCTRCGGKFTDERWEEITVHRTAVRAGDKSVCGPCHADDVARKEAAAEAARLEAAAPPAPEDDPEPGRGRGWFRRRP
;
A
#
# COMPACT_ATOMS: atom_id res chain seq x y z
N MET A 1 31.69 -49.76 1.46
CA MET A 1 32.44 -49.17 2.59
C MET A 1 31.40 -48.35 3.34
N ALA A 2 30.78 -48.78 4.45
CA ALA A 2 31.34 -49.17 5.76
C ALA A 2 32.18 -48.01 6.37
N SER A 3 32.00 -47.48 7.59
CA SER A 3 31.02 -47.63 8.71
C SER A 3 31.12 -46.36 9.62
N THR A 4 30.37 -46.08 10.70
CA THR A 4 29.32 -46.76 11.55
C THR A 4 28.36 -45.65 12.10
N ALA A 5 27.11 -45.92 12.49
CA ALA A 5 26.57 -46.14 13.86
C ALA A 5 27.12 -45.27 15.00
N ASP A 6 26.26 -44.43 15.62
CA ASP A 6 25.71 -44.66 16.98
C ASP A 6 24.66 -43.57 17.38
N GLU A 7 23.44 -44.01 17.72
CA GLU A 7 22.60 -43.38 18.76
C GLU A 7 22.96 -44.03 20.10
N PRO A 8 22.76 -43.37 21.26
CA PRO A 8 21.61 -43.81 22.07
C PRO A 8 20.90 -42.74 22.94
N GLU A 9 19.62 -43.04 23.19
CA GLU A 9 18.88 -42.91 24.47
C GLU A 9 18.64 -41.53 25.15
N GLN A 10 17.36 -41.13 25.10
CA GLN A 10 16.60 -40.66 26.28
C GLN A 10 16.34 -41.84 27.25
N PRO A 11 15.93 -41.67 28.54
CA PRO A 11 15.27 -40.49 29.14
C PRO A 11 15.76 -40.11 30.56
N LEU A 12 15.17 -39.06 31.16
CA LEU A 12 14.53 -39.18 32.50
C LEU A 12 13.79 -37.90 32.94
N ASP A 13 12.54 -38.15 33.30
CA ASP A 13 11.64 -37.42 34.18
C ASP A 13 12.30 -36.57 35.30
N ARG A 14 11.91 -35.29 35.40
CA ARG A 14 11.90 -34.53 36.66
C ARG A 14 10.71 -33.58 36.76
N THR A 15 9.82 -33.96 37.65
CA THR A 15 8.84 -33.10 38.33
C THR A 15 9.50 -31.86 38.97
N GLY A 16 8.79 -30.73 38.98
CA GLY A 16 9.31 -29.43 39.43
C GLY A 16 8.24 -28.35 39.60
N GLU A 17 7.42 -28.52 40.64
CA GLU A 17 6.67 -27.50 41.41
C GLU A 17 6.14 -26.23 40.71
N ALA A 18 4.81 -26.16 40.60
CA ALA A 18 4.10 -24.89 40.47
C ALA A 18 3.91 -24.24 41.86
N PRO A 19 4.11 -22.91 42.02
CA PRO A 19 3.75 -22.22 43.24
C PRO A 19 2.23 -22.02 43.33
N SER A 20 1.62 -22.77 44.24
CA SER A 20 0.26 -22.53 44.74
C SER A 20 0.15 -21.13 45.33
N VAL A 21 -0.90 -20.39 44.96
CA VAL A 21 -1.38 -19.21 45.69
C VAL A 21 -2.90 -19.30 45.78
N ASP A 22 -3.39 -19.81 46.91
CA ASP A 22 -4.82 -19.97 47.23
C ASP A 22 -5.08 -19.37 48.64
N PRO A 23 -6.32 -19.19 49.11
CA PRO A 23 -6.73 -17.86 49.55
C PRO A 23 -6.89 -17.73 51.07
N SER A 24 -6.60 -16.54 51.59
CA SER A 24 -6.89 -16.18 52.99
C SER A 24 -8.37 -15.87 53.19
N VAL A 25 -9.01 -16.61 54.10
CA VAL A 25 -10.45 -16.52 54.43
C VAL A 25 -10.64 -16.29 55.93
N THR A 26 -11.76 -15.64 56.30
CA THR A 26 -12.39 -15.49 57.65
C THR A 26 -11.84 -14.42 58.64
N PRO A 27 -12.68 -13.89 59.59
CA PRO A 27 -14.00 -14.38 60.03
C PRO A 27 -15.20 -13.40 60.17
N SER A 28 -16.42 -13.99 60.15
CA SER A 28 -17.63 -13.71 60.97
C SER A 28 -18.25 -12.30 61.07
N ALA A 29 -19.48 -12.03 60.57
CA ALA A 29 -20.83 -12.36 61.12
C ALA A 29 -21.48 -11.17 61.90
N PRO A 30 -22.82 -11.09 62.17
CA PRO A 30 -23.89 -12.06 61.93
C PRO A 30 -25.24 -11.57 61.30
N ARG A 31 -25.99 -12.56 60.78
CA ARG A 31 -27.47 -12.79 60.77
C ARG A 31 -28.47 -11.65 61.06
N HIS A 32 -29.56 -11.65 60.28
CA HIS A 32 -30.92 -11.68 60.84
C HIS A 32 -31.87 -12.57 59.99
N HIS A 33 -32.91 -13.12 60.63
CA HIS A 33 -33.83 -14.13 60.08
C HIS A 33 -35.05 -13.53 59.33
N GLY A 34 -35.75 -14.38 58.55
CA GLY A 34 -37.03 -14.07 57.87
C GLY A 34 -38.25 -13.98 58.79
N PRO A 35 -39.49 -14.25 58.31
CA PRO A 35 -39.83 -15.54 57.68
C PRO A 35 -40.78 -15.49 56.45
N ASP A 36 -41.15 -16.69 55.98
CA ASP A 36 -42.05 -17.02 54.86
C ASP A 36 -43.52 -16.58 55.01
N VAL A 37 -44.30 -16.69 53.91
CA VAL A 37 -45.46 -17.62 53.82
C VAL A 37 -46.02 -17.73 52.38
N PHE A 38 -46.57 -18.91 52.07
CA PHE A 38 -47.09 -19.41 50.79
C PHE A 38 -48.34 -18.70 50.22
N ALA A 39 -48.41 -18.60 48.88
CA ALA A 39 -49.47 -19.14 48.00
C ALA A 39 -49.13 -18.78 46.53
N GLY A 40 -49.32 -19.60 45.50
CA GLY A 40 -50.08 -20.85 45.42
C GLY A 40 -51.18 -20.77 44.36
N GLN A 41 -50.84 -20.76 43.06
CA GLN A 41 -51.80 -21.12 42.01
C GLN A 41 -51.12 -21.49 40.67
N ALA A 42 -51.31 -22.74 40.26
CA ALA A 42 -51.05 -23.18 38.89
C ALA A 42 -52.31 -23.00 38.03
N ARG A 43 -52.16 -22.65 36.74
CA ARG A 43 -53.14 -23.04 35.71
C ARG A 43 -52.60 -22.95 34.28
N ARG A 44 -52.66 -24.11 33.61
CA ARG A 44 -52.94 -24.35 32.19
C ARG A 44 -51.95 -23.84 31.14
N THR A 45 -51.18 -24.82 30.65
CA THR A 45 -51.06 -25.15 29.23
C THR A 45 -52.19 -24.62 28.34
N GLU A 46 -51.85 -23.85 27.31
CA GLU A 46 -52.51 -23.95 26.00
C GLU A 46 -51.54 -23.42 24.93
N GLY A 47 -51.09 -24.31 24.04
CA GLY A 47 -50.23 -23.92 22.92
C GLY A 47 -51.08 -23.22 21.86
N ARG A 48 -50.62 -22.07 21.35
CA ARG A 48 -51.26 -21.44 20.19
C ARG A 48 -50.22 -21.01 19.16
N ARG A 49 -50.02 -21.88 18.16
CA ARG A 49 -49.41 -21.50 16.88
C ARG A 49 -50.17 -20.27 16.36
N ARG A 50 -49.47 -19.19 16.06
CA ARG A 50 -49.98 -18.06 15.27
C ARG A 50 -49.37 -18.09 13.88
N SER A 51 -49.77 -19.09 13.11
CA SER A 51 -49.95 -18.91 11.68
C SER A 51 -51.24 -18.09 11.50
N ASP A 52 -51.12 -16.83 11.10
CA ASP A 52 -52.17 -16.07 10.40
C ASP A 52 -51.62 -14.71 9.95
N ASN A 53 -51.05 -14.70 8.74
CA ASN A 53 -50.73 -13.49 8.01
C ASN A 53 -52.04 -12.90 7.45
N SER A 54 -52.77 -12.13 8.27
CA SER A 54 -53.96 -11.41 7.85
C SER A 54 -53.69 -9.90 7.78
N HIS A 55 -53.94 -9.33 6.60
CA HIS A 55 -53.57 -7.97 6.23
C HIS A 55 -54.52 -6.95 6.89
N VAL A 56 -54.29 -6.59 8.16
CA VAL A 56 -55.09 -5.57 8.86
C VAL A 56 -54.73 -4.17 8.36
N PRO A 57 -55.65 -3.41 7.75
CA PRO A 57 -55.36 -2.05 7.31
C PRO A 57 -55.22 -1.12 8.52
N ARG A 58 -53.98 -0.76 8.87
CA ARG A 58 -53.73 0.27 9.89
C ARG A 58 -54.19 1.63 9.34
N ARG A 59 -55.13 2.29 10.05
CA ARG A 59 -55.61 3.64 9.71
C ARG A 59 -54.43 4.62 9.58
N PRO A 60 -54.45 5.55 8.60
CA PRO A 60 -53.38 6.51 8.39
C PRO A 60 -53.39 7.63 9.44
N THR A 61 -52.78 7.40 10.59
CA THR A 61 -52.52 8.44 11.59
C THR A 61 -51.27 9.22 11.21
N HIS A 62 -51.45 10.40 10.60
CA HIS A 62 -50.42 11.44 10.34
C HIS A 62 -48.96 10.95 10.25
N ARG A 63 -48.65 10.08 9.28
CA ARG A 63 -47.24 9.84 8.91
C ARG A 63 -46.67 11.14 8.35
N LYS A 64 -45.50 11.56 8.84
CA LYS A 64 -44.75 12.66 8.22
C LYS A 64 -44.20 12.15 6.89
N ASN A 65 -44.74 12.63 5.76
CA ASN A 65 -44.24 12.28 4.43
C ASN A 65 -42.72 12.47 4.36
N SER A 66 -41.99 11.47 3.86
CA SER A 66 -40.55 11.59 3.69
C SER A 66 -40.23 12.69 2.67
N THR A 67 -39.22 13.50 2.95
CA THR A 67 -38.78 14.53 2.00
C THR A 67 -38.09 13.88 0.81
N GLU A 68 -38.22 14.49 -0.37
CA GLU A 68 -37.63 13.96 -1.61
C GLU A 68 -36.12 13.63 -1.49
N PRO A 69 -35.27 14.45 -0.81
CA PRO A 69 -33.87 14.09 -0.55
C PRO A 69 -33.71 12.81 0.28
N ARG A 70 -34.53 12.59 1.32
CA ARG A 70 -34.44 11.40 2.19
C ARG A 70 -34.83 10.13 1.44
N ARG A 71 -35.89 10.18 0.63
CA ARG A 71 -36.27 9.08 -0.28
C ARG A 71 -35.12 8.75 -1.23
N ARG A 72 -34.51 9.78 -1.84
CA ARG A 72 -33.39 9.67 -2.78
C ARG A 72 -32.16 8.99 -2.15
N GLU A 73 -31.82 9.32 -0.90
CA GLU A 73 -30.68 8.77 -0.18
C GLU A 73 -30.82 7.27 0.12
N LEU A 74 -32.01 6.85 0.58
CA LEU A 74 -32.30 5.44 0.88
C LEU A 74 -32.35 4.58 -0.38
N LEU A 75 -32.93 5.10 -1.48
CA LEU A 75 -32.93 4.42 -2.78
C LEU A 75 -31.52 4.26 -3.35
N GLN A 76 -30.64 5.25 -3.15
CA GLN A 76 -29.22 5.13 -3.52
C GLN A 76 -28.49 4.07 -2.67
N ALA A 77 -28.69 4.06 -1.35
CA ALA A 77 -28.07 3.07 -0.47
C ALA A 77 -28.52 1.64 -0.82
N LEU A 78 -29.82 1.40 -0.93
CA LEU A 78 -30.37 0.10 -1.33
C LEU A 78 -30.03 -0.26 -2.79
N GLY A 79 -29.81 0.71 -3.67
CA GLY A 79 -29.33 0.49 -5.03
C GLY A 79 -27.89 -0.04 -5.09
N ILE A 80 -27.04 0.37 -4.14
CA ILE A 80 -25.66 -0.12 -4.03
C ILE A 80 -25.64 -1.48 -3.31
N PHE A 81 -26.23 -1.58 -2.11
CA PHE A 81 -26.10 -2.75 -1.25
C PHE A 81 -27.17 -3.84 -1.47
N GLN A 82 -28.14 -3.62 -2.36
CA GLN A 82 -29.28 -4.51 -2.68
C GLN A 82 -30.30 -4.68 -1.54
N ARG A 83 -29.82 -4.82 -0.30
CA ARG A 83 -30.58 -5.11 0.91
C ARG A 83 -29.91 -4.52 2.14
N ALA A 84 -30.70 -4.01 3.08
CA ALA A 84 -30.15 -3.48 4.33
C ALA A 84 -31.20 -3.46 5.46
N THR A 85 -30.71 -3.46 6.68
CA THR A 85 -31.50 -3.15 7.89
C THR A 85 -31.62 -1.62 8.08
N PRO A 86 -32.62 -1.13 8.85
CA PRO A 86 -32.74 0.29 9.13
C PRO A 86 -31.53 0.91 9.85
N ASP A 87 -30.84 0.14 10.70
CA ASP A 87 -29.59 0.55 11.38
C ASP A 87 -28.47 0.83 10.38
N GLN A 88 -28.17 -0.13 9.50
CA GLN A 88 -27.19 0.02 8.43
C GLN A 88 -27.54 1.22 7.52
N LEU A 89 -28.81 1.39 7.14
CA LEU A 89 -29.25 2.51 6.30
C LEU A 89 -29.17 3.86 7.02
N TRP A 90 -29.44 3.91 8.33
CA TRP A 90 -29.22 5.10 9.16
C TRP A 90 -27.73 5.49 9.16
N LYS A 91 -26.84 4.56 9.49
CA LYS A 91 -25.38 4.78 9.46
C LYS A 91 -24.88 5.20 8.07
N LEU A 92 -25.42 4.64 6.98
CA LEU A 92 -25.07 4.94 5.58
C LEU A 92 -25.67 6.24 5.00
N THR A 93 -26.62 6.88 5.69
CA THR A 93 -27.29 8.09 5.16
C THR A 93 -27.29 9.28 6.11
N ARG A 94 -27.35 9.06 7.42
CA ARG A 94 -27.46 10.07 8.48
C ARG A 94 -26.80 9.61 9.79
N PRO A 95 -25.49 9.29 9.79
CA PRO A 95 -24.80 8.78 10.99
C PRO A 95 -24.87 9.74 12.19
N ASP A 96 -25.06 11.04 11.96
CA ASP A 96 -25.19 12.10 12.98
C ASP A 96 -26.51 12.06 13.77
N ASN A 97 -27.55 11.41 13.25
CA ASN A 97 -28.79 11.21 14.00
C ASN A 97 -28.53 10.24 15.16
N GLN A 98 -29.17 10.43 16.32
CA GLN A 98 -28.98 9.54 17.48
C GLN A 98 -29.44 8.08 17.26
N HIS A 99 -30.41 7.86 16.36
CA HIS A 99 -31.01 6.54 16.13
C HIS A 99 -31.69 6.45 14.76
N ASP A 100 -31.95 5.22 14.30
CA ASP A 100 -32.53 4.88 13.00
C ASP A 100 -34.06 5.10 12.87
N LYS A 101 -34.76 5.64 13.88
CA LYS A 101 -36.23 5.85 13.85
C LYS A 101 -36.70 6.59 12.59
N LEU A 102 -36.02 7.68 12.22
CA LEU A 102 -36.34 8.45 11.01
C LEU A 102 -36.13 7.62 9.73
N THR A 103 -35.15 6.72 9.73
CA THR A 103 -34.92 5.79 8.62
C THR A 103 -36.06 4.78 8.50
N ARG A 104 -36.54 4.22 9.62
CA ARG A 104 -37.73 3.34 9.64
C ARG A 104 -38.99 4.05 9.13
N ASP A 105 -39.25 5.26 9.60
CA ASP A 105 -40.40 6.07 9.14
C ASP A 105 -40.34 6.33 7.63
N ASN A 106 -39.16 6.66 7.09
CA ASN A 106 -38.96 6.87 5.66
C ASN A 106 -39.07 5.56 4.84
N LEU A 107 -38.68 4.41 5.39
CA LEU A 107 -38.80 3.11 4.73
C LEU A 107 -40.27 2.68 4.60
N LEU A 108 -41.08 2.88 5.65
CA LEU A 108 -42.53 2.67 5.60
C LEU A 108 -43.21 3.57 4.56
N ASP A 109 -42.77 4.82 4.43
CA ASP A 109 -43.24 5.73 3.38
C ASP A 109 -42.81 5.27 1.96
N LEU A 110 -41.59 4.75 1.79
CA LEU A 110 -41.16 4.14 0.52
C LEU A 110 -41.93 2.84 0.19
N GLU A 111 -42.35 2.09 1.21
CA GLU A 111 -43.18 0.88 1.10
C GLU A 111 -44.60 1.22 0.66
N ASP A 112 -45.23 2.24 1.27
CA ASP A 112 -46.53 2.78 0.85
C ASP A 112 -46.51 3.19 -0.64
N HIS A 113 -45.37 3.66 -1.15
CA HIS A 113 -45.16 4.02 -2.56
C HIS A 113 -44.73 2.83 -3.45
N ARG A 114 -44.64 1.61 -2.90
CA ARG A 114 -44.21 0.37 -3.56
C ARG A 114 -42.81 0.45 -4.19
N LEU A 115 -41.89 1.18 -3.55
CA LEU A 115 -40.49 1.33 -3.97
C LEU A 115 -39.56 0.37 -3.21
N VAL A 116 -39.86 0.08 -1.95
CA VAL A 116 -39.20 -0.95 -1.15
C VAL A 116 -40.20 -1.98 -0.66
N ARG A 117 -39.70 -3.12 -0.18
CA ARG A 117 -40.46 -4.12 0.58
C ARG A 117 -39.61 -4.68 1.71
N ILE A 118 -40.26 -5.23 2.73
CA ILE A 118 -39.60 -6.12 3.69
C ILE A 118 -39.37 -7.47 2.99
N GLU A 119 -38.15 -8.01 3.04
CA GLU A 119 -37.83 -9.35 2.54
C GLU A 119 -37.88 -10.40 3.63
N THR A 120 -37.30 -10.09 4.80
CA THR A 120 -37.32 -10.95 5.98
C THR A 120 -37.40 -10.15 7.26
N VAL A 121 -37.89 -10.81 8.30
CA VAL A 121 -37.70 -10.43 9.70
C VAL A 121 -36.75 -11.48 10.28
N ARG A 122 -35.58 -11.05 10.74
CA ARG A 122 -34.61 -11.93 11.43
C ARG A 122 -35.19 -12.42 12.76
N GLU A 123 -34.61 -13.47 13.34
CA GLU A 123 -35.02 -14.03 14.64
C GLU A 123 -35.05 -12.95 15.74
N ASP A 124 -34.05 -12.06 15.73
CA ASP A 124 -33.91 -10.86 16.58
C ASP A 124 -34.88 -9.70 16.23
N GLN A 125 -35.90 -9.96 15.41
CA GLN A 125 -36.89 -9.00 14.91
C GLN A 125 -36.36 -7.89 13.99
N ARG A 126 -35.08 -7.90 13.57
CA ARG A 126 -34.57 -6.92 12.60
C ARG A 126 -35.15 -7.17 11.22
N GLN A 127 -35.87 -6.19 10.71
CA GLN A 127 -36.42 -6.17 9.35
C GLN A 127 -35.33 -5.89 8.31
N VAL A 128 -35.36 -6.66 7.22
CA VAL A 128 -34.54 -6.43 6.03
C VAL A 128 -35.38 -5.75 4.96
N TRP A 129 -34.86 -4.67 4.41
CA TRP A 129 -35.49 -3.90 3.35
C TRP A 129 -34.75 -4.09 2.02
N VAL A 130 -35.50 -4.28 0.94
CA VAL A 130 -34.98 -4.44 -0.44
C VAL A 130 -35.77 -3.57 -1.43
N LEU A 131 -35.17 -3.26 -2.57
CA LEU A 131 -35.86 -2.55 -3.66
C LEU A 131 -36.88 -3.46 -4.36
N THR A 132 -38.06 -2.93 -4.65
CA THR A 132 -38.95 -3.55 -5.65
C THR A 132 -38.41 -3.32 -7.06
N ALA A 133 -38.95 -4.00 -8.08
CA ALA A 133 -38.64 -3.69 -9.47
C ALA A 133 -38.90 -2.22 -9.85
N ARG A 134 -39.84 -1.54 -9.18
CA ARG A 134 -40.08 -0.08 -9.34
C ARG A 134 -38.97 0.72 -8.67
N GLY A 135 -38.65 0.44 -7.41
CA GLY A 135 -37.59 1.13 -6.67
C GLY A 135 -36.21 0.97 -7.32
N HIS A 136 -35.94 -0.19 -7.92
CA HIS A 136 -34.70 -0.46 -8.66
C HIS A 136 -34.54 0.42 -9.90
N ARG A 137 -35.62 0.64 -10.66
CA ARG A 137 -35.61 1.60 -11.79
C ARG A 137 -35.38 3.03 -11.32
N GLU A 138 -35.93 3.43 -10.17
CA GLU A 138 -35.65 4.76 -9.60
C GLU A 138 -34.20 4.87 -9.09
N ALA A 139 -33.68 3.84 -8.41
CA ALA A 139 -32.29 3.79 -7.97
C ALA A 139 -31.30 3.88 -9.15
N LYS A 140 -31.60 3.21 -10.28
CA LYS A 140 -30.83 3.33 -11.53
C LYS A 140 -30.75 4.76 -12.04
N LYS A 141 -31.88 5.45 -12.18
CA LYS A 141 -31.90 6.89 -12.57
C LYS A 141 -31.07 7.77 -11.64
N LEU A 142 -30.89 7.38 -10.38
CA LEU A 142 -30.14 8.15 -9.38
C LEU A 142 -28.63 7.82 -9.30
N LEU A 143 -28.20 6.70 -9.88
CA LEU A 143 -26.85 6.13 -9.74
C LEU A 143 -26.11 5.98 -11.09
N GLU A 144 -26.79 5.51 -12.14
CA GLU A 144 -26.18 5.29 -13.46
C GLU A 144 -25.61 6.59 -14.08
N PRO A 145 -26.27 7.77 -14.00
CA PRO A 145 -25.69 9.04 -14.48
C PRO A 145 -24.42 9.49 -13.73
N LYS A 146 -24.10 8.86 -12.58
CA LYS A 146 -22.89 9.11 -11.80
C LYS A 146 -21.80 8.06 -12.05
N GLY A 147 -22.01 7.14 -12.99
CA GLY A 147 -21.14 6.00 -13.25
C GLY A 147 -21.17 4.93 -12.15
N ILE A 148 -22.16 4.95 -11.24
CA ILE A 148 -22.26 4.02 -10.13
C ILE A 148 -23.10 2.81 -10.56
N ARG A 149 -22.51 1.61 -10.49
CA ARG A 149 -23.21 0.36 -10.74
C ARG A 149 -24.28 0.13 -9.68
N VAL A 150 -25.50 -0.13 -10.12
CA VAL A 150 -26.58 -0.64 -9.26
C VAL A 150 -26.43 -2.16 -9.15
N SER A 151 -26.58 -2.68 -7.94
CA SER A 151 -26.63 -4.12 -7.69
C SER A 151 -27.77 -4.80 -8.46
N ALA A 152 -27.65 -6.10 -8.72
CA ALA A 152 -28.68 -6.85 -9.44
C ALA A 152 -30.04 -6.75 -8.73
N LEU A 153 -31.14 -6.66 -9.47
CA LEU A 153 -32.47 -6.74 -8.87
C LEU A 153 -32.66 -8.16 -8.31
N ARG A 154 -33.10 -8.27 -7.05
CA ARG A 154 -33.49 -9.54 -6.45
C ARG A 154 -34.95 -9.82 -6.83
N GLU A 155 -35.13 -10.74 -7.76
CA GLU A 155 -36.46 -11.19 -8.19
C GLU A 155 -37.16 -11.94 -7.05
N GLU A 156 -38.45 -11.69 -6.89
CA GLU A 156 -39.30 -12.48 -6.02
C GLU A 156 -39.58 -13.82 -6.71
N LYS A 157 -38.90 -14.88 -6.26
CA LYS A 157 -39.20 -16.25 -6.69
C LYS A 157 -40.14 -16.86 -5.68
N TYR A 158 -41.26 -17.39 -6.15
CA TYR A 158 -42.23 -18.07 -5.30
C TYR A 158 -42.21 -19.57 -5.58
N ASP A 159 -42.47 -20.37 -4.56
CA ASP A 159 -42.68 -21.80 -4.71
C ASP A 159 -43.98 -22.01 -5.51
N PRO A 160 -43.94 -22.76 -6.62
CA PRO A 160 -45.11 -22.90 -7.50
C PRO A 160 -46.24 -23.72 -6.88
N VAL A 161 -46.00 -24.40 -5.76
CA VAL A 161 -46.96 -25.26 -5.05
C VAL A 161 -47.45 -24.60 -3.76
N THR A 162 -46.57 -24.05 -2.92
CA THR A 162 -46.95 -23.44 -1.64
C THR A 162 -47.27 -21.95 -1.75
N GLY A 163 -46.80 -21.27 -2.79
CA GLY A 163 -46.89 -19.82 -2.92
C GLY A 163 -45.99 -19.04 -1.96
N GLU A 164 -45.11 -19.71 -1.21
CA GLU A 164 -44.16 -19.09 -0.30
C GLU A 164 -42.97 -18.49 -1.08
N LEU A 165 -42.35 -17.44 -0.54
CA LEU A 165 -41.20 -16.80 -1.18
C LEU A 165 -39.95 -17.69 -1.03
N LEU A 166 -39.45 -18.22 -2.16
CA LEU A 166 -38.21 -18.98 -2.25
C LEU A 166 -36.99 -18.06 -2.11
N GLY A 167 -35.96 -18.54 -1.42
CA GLY A 167 -34.72 -17.77 -1.24
C GLY A 167 -34.90 -16.54 -0.34
N THR A 168 -35.79 -16.62 0.66
CA THR A 168 -35.92 -15.63 1.74
C THR A 168 -34.67 -15.48 2.59
N SER A 169 -33.72 -16.43 2.55
CA SER A 169 -32.49 -16.32 3.33
C SER A 169 -31.79 -15.00 3.02
N TYR A 170 -31.69 -14.20 4.08
CA TYR A 170 -30.73 -13.13 4.11
C TYR A 170 -29.36 -13.79 4.15
N ASP A 171 -28.74 -13.98 2.98
CA ASP A 171 -27.34 -14.37 2.89
C ASP A 171 -26.51 -13.43 3.76
N ASP A 172 -25.88 -14.03 4.75
CA ASP A 172 -25.42 -13.34 5.93
C ASP A 172 -24.09 -12.60 5.63
N HIS A 173 -23.36 -13.02 4.59
CA HIS A 173 -22.18 -12.33 4.07
C HIS A 173 -22.49 -10.87 3.67
N ALA A 174 -23.55 -10.61 2.90
CA ALA A 174 -23.87 -9.23 2.51
C ALA A 174 -24.35 -8.33 3.68
N ALA A 175 -24.76 -8.89 4.84
CA ALA A 175 -24.91 -8.07 6.05
C ALA A 175 -23.56 -7.55 6.48
N ALA A 176 -22.55 -8.41 6.56
CA ALA A 176 -21.22 -8.01 6.97
C ALA A 176 -20.61 -7.01 5.97
N VAL A 177 -20.81 -7.18 4.65
CA VAL A 177 -20.44 -6.17 3.63
C VAL A 177 -21.12 -4.82 3.89
N THR A 178 -22.44 -4.81 4.11
CA THR A 178 -23.22 -3.58 4.30
C THR A 178 -22.91 -2.91 5.65
N SER A 179 -22.71 -3.68 6.71
CA SER A 179 -22.29 -3.19 8.03
C SER A 179 -20.86 -2.63 7.99
N THR A 180 -19.93 -3.29 7.29
CA THR A 180 -18.56 -2.79 7.10
C THR A 180 -18.58 -1.42 6.41
N ALA A 181 -19.35 -1.27 5.32
CA ALA A 181 -19.54 0.03 4.67
C ALA A 181 -20.19 1.08 5.58
N ALA A 182 -21.14 0.66 6.42
CA ALA A 182 -21.83 1.52 7.37
C ALA A 182 -20.89 2.08 8.46
N GLU A 183 -20.05 1.24 9.08
CA GLU A 183 -19.08 1.69 10.09
C GLU A 183 -17.95 2.53 9.49
N LEU A 184 -17.51 2.20 8.26
CA LEU A 184 -16.58 3.04 7.50
C LEU A 184 -17.17 4.44 7.25
N HIS A 185 -18.41 4.52 6.74
CA HIS A 185 -19.06 5.81 6.50
C HIS A 185 -19.27 6.61 7.79
N ARG A 186 -19.66 5.95 8.89
CA ARG A 186 -19.83 6.55 10.22
C ARG A 186 -18.54 7.14 10.76
N ALA A 187 -17.38 6.57 10.43
CA ALA A 187 -16.06 7.11 10.74
C ALA A 187 -15.57 8.20 9.76
N GLY A 188 -16.39 8.61 8.79
CA GLY A 188 -15.99 9.54 7.71
C GLY A 188 -15.12 8.89 6.61
N ILE A 189 -14.87 7.58 6.69
CA ILE A 189 -14.08 6.83 5.70
C ILE A 189 -14.98 6.48 4.52
N GLY A 190 -15.08 7.44 3.61
CA GLY A 190 -15.89 7.35 2.40
C GLY A 190 -17.28 7.93 2.58
N HIS A 191 -17.85 8.39 1.47
CA HIS A 191 -19.24 8.83 1.40
C HIS A 191 -20.09 7.73 0.76
N ARG A 192 -21.41 7.72 0.98
CA ARG A 192 -22.35 6.70 0.45
C ARG A 192 -22.13 6.32 -1.03
N LEU A 193 -21.76 7.27 -1.88
CA LEU A 193 -21.59 7.07 -3.32
C LEU A 193 -20.14 6.73 -3.74
N GLY A 194 -19.20 6.72 -2.78
CA GLY A 194 -17.84 6.21 -2.93
C GLY A 194 -17.70 4.71 -2.64
N PHE A 195 -18.78 4.04 -2.21
CA PHE A 195 -18.85 2.59 -2.07
C PHE A 195 -19.36 1.94 -3.36
N ALA A 196 -18.79 0.78 -3.70
CA ALA A 196 -19.33 -0.08 -4.75
C ALA A 196 -19.07 -1.57 -4.43
N THR A 197 -20.02 -2.43 -4.78
CA THR A 197 -19.98 -3.88 -4.50
C THR A 197 -19.63 -4.70 -5.75
N GLU A 198 -19.08 -5.89 -5.54
CA GLU A 198 -18.79 -6.90 -6.58
C GLU A 198 -17.98 -6.39 -7.79
N ILE A 199 -17.07 -5.41 -7.60
CA ILE A 199 -16.38 -4.76 -8.72
C ILE A 199 -15.41 -5.75 -9.39
N PRO A 200 -15.51 -5.97 -10.73
CA PRO A 200 -14.71 -6.97 -11.42
C PRO A 200 -13.28 -6.49 -11.73
N HIS A 201 -12.31 -7.23 -11.20
CA HIS A 201 -10.88 -7.09 -11.46
C HIS A 201 -10.45 -8.26 -12.36
N ARG A 202 -10.46 -8.04 -13.69
CA ARG A 202 -10.15 -9.07 -14.68
C ARG A 202 -8.65 -9.28 -14.83
N LEU A 203 -8.22 -10.54 -14.68
CA LEU A 203 -6.85 -11.00 -14.84
C LEU A 203 -6.51 -11.31 -16.31
N ALA A 204 -5.23 -11.56 -16.59
CA ALA A 204 -4.73 -11.84 -17.94
C ALA A 204 -5.18 -13.20 -18.49
N ASP A 205 -5.45 -14.18 -17.61
CA ASP A 205 -6.01 -15.50 -17.93
C ASP A 205 -7.53 -15.46 -18.21
N GLY A 206 -8.18 -14.30 -17.99
CA GLY A 206 -9.62 -14.11 -18.13
C GLY A 206 -10.43 -14.33 -16.85
N TYR A 207 -9.82 -14.80 -15.76
CA TYR A 207 -10.48 -14.89 -14.45
C TYR A 207 -10.88 -13.49 -13.96
N VAL A 208 -11.95 -13.40 -13.17
CA VAL A 208 -12.46 -12.14 -12.63
C VAL A 208 -12.54 -12.24 -11.12
N GLN A 209 -11.53 -11.71 -10.43
CA GLN A 209 -11.62 -11.47 -8.99
C GLN A 209 -12.65 -10.35 -8.76
N ARG A 210 -13.53 -10.51 -7.79
CA ARG A 210 -14.45 -9.45 -7.36
C ARG A 210 -14.11 -9.09 -5.93
N ALA A 211 -14.02 -7.79 -5.65
CA ALA A 211 -13.99 -7.32 -4.27
C ALA A 211 -15.44 -7.25 -3.77
N ASP A 212 -15.68 -7.75 -2.57
CA ASP A 212 -17.00 -7.70 -1.94
C ASP A 212 -17.43 -6.24 -1.77
N LEU A 213 -16.49 -5.39 -1.34
CA LEU A 213 -16.63 -3.94 -1.25
C LEU A 213 -15.40 -3.23 -1.80
N VAL A 214 -15.63 -2.12 -2.50
CA VAL A 214 -14.62 -1.14 -2.88
C VAL A 214 -14.97 0.20 -2.24
N VAL A 215 -13.98 0.81 -1.58
CA VAL A 215 -14.07 2.14 -0.96
C VAL A 215 -13.28 3.14 -1.78
N ARG A 216 -13.85 4.32 -1.99
CA ARG A 216 -13.18 5.52 -2.51
C ARG A 216 -13.46 6.69 -1.57
N ALA A 217 -12.42 7.13 -0.87
CA ALA A 217 -12.49 8.13 0.20
C ALA A 217 -11.21 9.01 0.22
N PRO A 218 -10.86 9.70 -0.89
CA PRO A 218 -9.64 10.50 -0.94
C PRO A 218 -9.62 11.61 0.13
N GLU A 219 -10.78 12.12 0.54
CA GLU A 219 -10.95 13.12 1.60
C GLU A 219 -10.53 12.58 2.99
N ALA A 220 -10.68 11.27 3.21
CA ALA A 220 -10.23 10.58 4.41
C ALA A 220 -8.81 10.01 4.28
N GLY A 221 -8.06 10.38 3.23
CA GLY A 221 -6.75 9.83 2.94
C GLY A 221 -6.78 8.37 2.48
N VAL A 222 -7.90 7.88 1.92
CA VAL A 222 -8.03 6.52 1.35
C VAL A 222 -8.57 6.61 -0.09
N PRO A 223 -7.74 6.96 -1.09
CA PRO A 223 -8.22 7.19 -2.46
C PRO A 223 -8.90 5.97 -3.09
N VAL A 224 -8.40 4.78 -2.77
CA VAL A 224 -9.04 3.49 -3.03
C VAL A 224 -8.61 2.46 -2.00
N MET A 225 -9.52 1.57 -1.60
CA MET A 225 -9.23 0.32 -0.91
C MET A 225 -10.19 -0.77 -1.40
N LEU A 226 -9.69 -1.99 -1.61
CA LEU A 226 -10.48 -3.18 -1.90
C LEU A 226 -10.70 -3.94 -0.58
N LEU A 227 -11.89 -4.47 -0.35
CA LEU A 227 -12.20 -5.20 0.89
C LEU A 227 -12.80 -6.57 0.56
N GLU A 228 -12.32 -7.57 1.30
CA GLU A 228 -12.82 -8.94 1.34
C GLU A 228 -13.40 -9.19 2.74
N ILE A 229 -14.64 -9.67 2.82
CA ILE A 229 -15.39 -9.83 4.07
C ILE A 229 -15.65 -11.33 4.33
N ASP A 230 -14.78 -11.99 5.09
CA ASP A 230 -14.95 -13.41 5.44
C ASP A 230 -15.84 -13.60 6.69
N ARG A 231 -16.77 -14.55 6.59
CA ARG A 231 -17.70 -14.95 7.66
C ARG A 231 -17.45 -16.37 8.19
N ARG A 232 -16.18 -16.69 8.48
CA ARG A 232 -15.67 -18.05 8.82
C ARG A 232 -15.74 -19.05 7.66
N THR A 233 -16.13 -18.66 6.45
CA THR A 233 -16.45 -19.60 5.36
C THR A 233 -15.25 -19.93 4.47
N GLU A 234 -14.30 -19.02 4.33
CA GLU A 234 -13.14 -19.24 3.46
C GLU A 234 -11.97 -19.91 4.20
N ASP A 235 -11.19 -20.68 3.45
CA ASP A 235 -9.90 -21.20 3.91
C ASP A 235 -8.85 -20.09 3.84
N ALA A 236 -7.88 -20.11 4.75
CA ALA A 236 -6.84 -19.09 4.79
C ALA A 236 -5.98 -19.07 3.50
N HIS A 237 -5.79 -20.20 2.82
CA HIS A 237 -5.10 -20.27 1.54
C HIS A 237 -5.91 -19.69 0.38
N GLU A 238 -7.25 -19.70 0.46
CA GLU A 238 -8.09 -19.00 -0.53
C GLU A 238 -7.98 -17.48 -0.37
N LEU A 239 -7.84 -16.96 0.86
CA LEU A 239 -7.53 -15.55 1.09
C LEU A 239 -6.13 -15.18 0.58
N VAL A 240 -5.13 -16.07 0.74
CA VAL A 240 -3.81 -15.92 0.09
C VAL A 240 -3.93 -15.93 -1.43
N ALA A 241 -4.80 -16.77 -2.01
CA ALA A 241 -5.06 -16.81 -3.44
C ALA A 241 -5.78 -15.53 -3.94
N LYS A 242 -6.73 -14.98 -3.18
CA LYS A 242 -7.34 -13.65 -3.44
C LYS A 242 -6.27 -12.55 -3.43
N LEU A 243 -5.40 -12.53 -2.41
CA LEU A 243 -4.30 -11.59 -2.32
C LEU A 243 -3.34 -11.69 -3.51
N ARG A 244 -2.98 -12.92 -3.92
CA ARG A 244 -2.20 -13.16 -5.14
C ARG A 244 -2.88 -12.56 -6.37
N ARG A 245 -4.18 -12.80 -6.55
CA ARG A 245 -4.96 -12.27 -7.67
C ARG A 245 -5.00 -10.74 -7.68
N TYR A 246 -5.09 -10.08 -6.53
CA TYR A 246 -4.98 -8.61 -6.45
C TYR A 246 -3.57 -8.10 -6.77
N TRP A 247 -2.52 -8.79 -6.33
CA TRP A 247 -1.14 -8.47 -6.65
C TRP A 247 -0.83 -8.64 -8.16
N GLU A 248 -1.31 -9.73 -8.76
CA GLU A 248 -1.23 -9.98 -10.21
C GLU A 248 -1.98 -8.89 -10.99
N TRP A 249 -3.22 -8.58 -10.61
CA TRP A 249 -4.04 -7.54 -11.24
C TRP A 249 -3.40 -6.15 -11.13
N GLY A 250 -2.85 -5.80 -9.96
CA GLY A 250 -2.12 -4.55 -9.72
C GLY A 250 -0.82 -4.39 -10.51
N ARG A 251 -0.31 -5.48 -11.12
CA ARG A 251 0.86 -5.49 -12.02
C ARG A 251 0.48 -5.51 -13.51
N LEU A 252 -0.80 -5.56 -13.88
CA LEU A 252 -1.20 -5.54 -15.29
C LEU A 252 -0.96 -4.19 -15.96
N LEU A 253 -0.61 -4.24 -17.25
CA LEU A 253 -0.58 -3.09 -18.15
C LEU A 253 -1.92 -2.92 -18.88
N PRO A 254 -2.32 -1.70 -19.27
CA PRO A 254 -3.45 -1.49 -20.17
C PRO A 254 -3.16 -2.03 -21.58
N LYS A 255 -4.20 -2.34 -22.36
CA LYS A 255 -4.08 -2.97 -23.69
C LYS A 255 -3.31 -2.14 -24.71
N ASP A 256 -3.35 -0.82 -24.53
CA ASP A 256 -2.73 0.25 -25.30
C ASP A 256 -1.45 0.80 -24.61
N ALA A 257 -0.86 0.04 -23.68
CA ALA A 257 0.47 0.35 -23.15
C ALA A 257 1.50 0.39 -24.28
N HIS A 258 2.52 1.26 -24.13
CA HIS A 258 3.54 1.45 -25.15
C HIS A 258 4.26 0.15 -25.49
N LYS A 259 4.44 -0.13 -26.78
CA LYS A 259 4.94 -1.43 -27.29
C LYS A 259 6.23 -1.88 -26.60
N TYR A 260 7.20 -0.97 -26.42
CA TYR A 260 8.45 -1.28 -25.73
C TYR A 260 8.24 -1.79 -24.30
N THR A 261 7.31 -1.19 -23.55
CA THR A 261 6.97 -1.60 -22.17
C THR A 261 6.30 -2.98 -22.16
N VAL A 262 5.43 -3.26 -23.14
CA VAL A 262 4.79 -4.58 -23.30
C VAL A 262 5.82 -5.65 -23.67
N ASP A 263 6.71 -5.38 -24.62
CA ASP A 263 7.76 -6.30 -25.05
C ASP A 263 8.80 -6.55 -23.94
N LEU A 264 9.14 -5.52 -23.14
CA LEU A 264 9.96 -5.65 -21.94
C LEU A 264 9.32 -6.59 -20.91
N VAL A 265 8.05 -6.35 -20.53
CA VAL A 265 7.36 -7.17 -19.53
C VAL A 265 7.10 -8.60 -20.03
N ARG A 266 6.87 -8.78 -21.34
CA ARG A 266 6.72 -10.11 -21.96
C ARG A 266 8.02 -10.90 -21.97
N SER A 267 9.15 -10.26 -22.30
CA SER A 267 10.46 -10.91 -22.34
C SER A 267 11.07 -11.12 -20.95
N ARG A 268 10.73 -10.26 -19.98
CA ARG A 268 11.12 -10.35 -18.58
C ARG A 268 9.92 -9.97 -17.69
N PRO A 269 9.19 -10.93 -17.12
CA PRO A 269 8.03 -10.65 -16.27
C PRO A 269 8.33 -9.72 -15.08
N ASP A 270 9.55 -9.78 -14.52
CA ASP A 270 10.00 -8.89 -13.45
C ASP A 270 10.37 -7.48 -13.96
N GLY A 271 10.44 -7.25 -15.28
CA GLY A 271 10.60 -5.92 -15.88
C GLY A 271 9.46 -4.96 -15.51
N ILE A 272 8.29 -5.47 -15.13
CA ILE A 272 7.16 -4.66 -14.62
C ILE A 272 7.53 -3.90 -13.35
N GLU A 273 8.55 -4.35 -12.61
CA GLU A 273 8.95 -3.74 -11.34
C GLU A 273 9.60 -2.37 -11.51
N HIS A 274 10.14 -2.11 -12.70
CA HIS A 274 10.66 -0.81 -13.13
C HIS A 274 9.62 0.06 -13.85
N VAL A 275 8.42 -0.47 -14.11
CA VAL A 275 7.34 0.29 -14.76
C VAL A 275 6.56 1.08 -13.71
N ASP A 276 6.52 2.39 -13.93
CA ASP A 276 5.76 3.37 -13.14
C ASP A 276 4.31 2.91 -12.94
N HIS A 277 3.79 3.15 -11.74
CA HIS A 277 2.41 2.85 -11.39
C HIS A 277 1.43 3.59 -12.28
N GLU A 278 1.74 4.83 -12.68
CA GLU A 278 0.92 5.63 -13.61
C GLU A 278 0.67 4.93 -14.96
N GLN A 279 1.53 4.00 -15.37
CA GLN A 279 1.39 3.22 -16.61
C GLN A 279 0.60 1.91 -16.42
N ARG A 280 0.14 1.58 -15.21
CA ARG A 280 -0.54 0.31 -14.89
C ARG A 280 -2.05 0.39 -15.08
N LEU A 281 -2.68 -0.75 -15.39
CA LEU A 281 -4.10 -0.87 -15.70
C LEU A 281 -4.99 -0.27 -14.61
N TRP A 282 -4.65 -0.52 -13.34
CA TRP A 282 -5.47 -0.11 -12.20
C TRP A 282 -5.62 1.42 -12.07
N ARG A 283 -4.66 2.21 -12.57
CA ARG A 283 -4.74 3.69 -12.59
C ARG A 283 -5.82 4.24 -13.53
N ARG A 284 -6.31 3.42 -14.47
CA ARG A 284 -7.48 3.73 -15.31
C ARG A 284 -8.81 3.45 -14.61
N VAL A 285 -8.78 2.68 -13.54
CA VAL A 285 -9.97 2.26 -12.76
C VAL A 285 -10.10 3.09 -11.48
N TYR A 286 -8.97 3.45 -10.86
CA TYR A 286 -8.89 4.10 -9.55
C TYR A 286 -7.93 5.31 -9.53
N PRO A 287 -8.20 6.34 -8.72
CA PRO A 287 -7.29 7.46 -8.50
C PRO A 287 -5.95 7.01 -7.90
N PRO A 288 -4.88 7.83 -7.96
CA PRO A 288 -3.62 7.48 -7.34
C PRO A 288 -3.80 7.34 -5.82
N THR A 289 -3.15 6.34 -5.24
CA THR A 289 -3.20 6.03 -3.80
C THR A 289 -2.53 7.10 -2.92
N GLY A 290 -1.71 7.98 -3.52
CA GLY A 290 -0.86 8.93 -2.80
C GLY A 290 0.27 8.28 -1.99
N ARG A 291 0.43 6.95 -2.11
CA ARG A 291 1.32 6.12 -1.31
C ARG A 291 2.09 5.16 -2.21
N GLU A 292 3.28 4.77 -1.76
CA GLU A 292 4.06 3.71 -2.40
C GLU A 292 3.32 2.35 -2.26
N GLY A 293 3.29 1.59 -3.35
CA GLY A 293 2.70 0.25 -3.39
C GLY A 293 1.41 0.16 -4.19
N LEU A 294 0.93 -1.08 -4.35
CA LEU A 294 -0.25 -1.40 -5.12
C LEU A 294 -1.54 -0.93 -4.42
N VAL A 295 -2.68 -1.11 -5.08
CA VAL A 295 -4.01 -0.83 -4.50
C VAL A 295 -4.15 -1.58 -3.16
N PRO A 296 -4.46 -0.90 -2.04
CA PRO A 296 -4.63 -1.55 -0.74
C PRO A 296 -5.76 -2.58 -0.70
N VAL A 297 -5.56 -3.62 0.09
CA VAL A 297 -6.55 -4.67 0.38
C VAL A 297 -6.79 -4.73 1.90
N ALA A 298 -8.05 -4.78 2.31
CA ALA A 298 -8.45 -5.10 3.68
C ALA A 298 -9.13 -6.46 3.74
N PHE A 299 -8.75 -7.29 4.72
CA PHE A 299 -9.55 -8.42 5.14
C PHE A 299 -10.32 -8.04 6.41
N VAL A 300 -11.65 -8.05 6.32
CA VAL A 300 -12.54 -7.78 7.47
C VAL A 300 -13.22 -9.08 7.83
N PHE A 301 -12.88 -9.63 8.99
CA PHE A 301 -13.54 -10.84 9.47
C PHE A 301 -14.81 -10.47 10.25
N ALA A 302 -15.90 -11.19 10.03
CA ALA A 302 -17.17 -10.93 10.70
C ALA A 302 -17.79 -12.24 11.21
N ASP A 303 -18.47 -12.18 12.36
CA ASP A 303 -19.05 -13.35 13.03
C ASP A 303 -18.03 -14.49 13.10
N THR A 304 -16.85 -14.24 13.66
CA THR A 304 -15.73 -15.20 13.72
C THR A 304 -15.26 -15.48 15.15
N THR A 305 -14.12 -16.13 15.36
CA THR A 305 -13.45 -16.21 16.67
C THR A 305 -12.04 -15.64 16.55
N GLU A 306 -11.52 -15.02 17.62
CA GLU A 306 -10.17 -14.46 17.65
C GLU A 306 -9.10 -15.50 17.25
N ALA A 307 -9.24 -16.75 17.72
CA ALA A 307 -8.35 -17.84 17.36
C ALA A 307 -8.37 -18.18 15.86
N LYS A 308 -9.54 -18.12 15.19
CA LYS A 308 -9.61 -18.29 13.73
C LYS A 308 -8.99 -17.11 13.00
N VAL A 309 -9.24 -15.86 13.45
CA VAL A 309 -8.57 -14.67 12.88
C VAL A 309 -7.06 -14.78 13.01
N ALA A 310 -6.55 -15.11 14.20
CA ALA A 310 -5.11 -15.23 14.47
C ALA A 310 -4.45 -16.30 13.58
N ASN A 311 -5.08 -17.46 13.40
CA ASN A 311 -4.59 -18.52 12.51
C ASN A 311 -4.58 -18.03 11.04
N THR A 312 -5.70 -17.51 10.54
CA THR A 312 -5.80 -16.98 9.18
C THR A 312 -4.80 -15.85 8.92
N VAL A 313 -4.59 -14.96 9.88
CA VAL A 313 -3.58 -13.89 9.79
C VAL A 313 -2.16 -14.47 9.76
N ALA A 314 -1.84 -15.47 10.56
CA ALA A 314 -0.53 -16.13 10.51
C ALA A 314 -0.26 -16.78 9.13
N VAL A 315 -1.27 -17.42 8.52
CA VAL A 315 -1.17 -17.97 7.16
C VAL A 315 -1.03 -16.86 6.11
N LEU A 316 -1.75 -15.75 6.23
CA LEU A 316 -1.59 -14.57 5.35
C LEU A 316 -0.21 -13.91 5.50
N GLU A 317 0.34 -13.88 6.71
CA GLU A 317 1.68 -13.34 6.96
C GLU A 317 2.77 -14.24 6.37
N GLU A 318 2.68 -15.56 6.51
CA GLU A 318 3.70 -16.49 6.01
C GLU A 318 3.52 -16.83 4.52
N ALA A 319 2.41 -17.45 4.13
CA ALA A 319 2.18 -17.86 2.74
C ALA A 319 1.88 -16.68 1.81
N GLY A 320 1.27 -15.61 2.33
CA GLY A 320 1.01 -14.36 1.58
C GLY A 320 2.23 -13.43 1.46
N ARG A 321 3.34 -13.72 2.16
CA ARG A 321 4.49 -12.81 2.34
C ARG A 321 5.02 -12.19 1.06
N ARG A 322 5.07 -12.97 -0.03
CA ARG A 322 5.55 -12.51 -1.36
C ARG A 322 4.76 -11.32 -1.92
N TYR A 323 3.48 -11.18 -1.55
CA TYR A 323 2.57 -10.22 -2.17
C TYR A 323 2.48 -8.90 -1.41
N TRP A 324 2.72 -8.91 -0.09
CA TRP A 324 2.58 -7.75 0.78
C TRP A 324 3.89 -7.26 1.43
N ALA A 325 4.92 -8.12 1.55
CA ALA A 325 6.15 -7.73 2.23
C ALA A 325 7.02 -6.84 1.33
N PRO A 326 7.65 -5.78 1.89
CA PRO A 326 8.56 -4.94 1.14
C PRO A 326 9.88 -5.65 0.84
N ARG A 327 10.57 -5.15 -0.18
CA ARG A 327 11.92 -5.58 -0.56
C ARG A 327 12.96 -4.62 0.03
N ARG A 328 14.25 -4.96 -0.10
CA ARG A 328 15.32 -3.97 0.04
C ARG A 328 15.45 -3.21 -1.27
N TYR A 329 15.75 -1.93 -1.18
CA TYR A 329 16.19 -1.15 -2.34
C TYR A 329 17.52 -1.70 -2.88
N ASP A 330 17.65 -1.75 -4.20
CA ASP A 330 18.94 -1.87 -4.86
C ASP A 330 19.61 -0.50 -4.86
N THR A 331 20.80 -0.40 -4.27
CA THR A 331 21.45 0.89 -3.97
C THR A 331 22.94 0.70 -3.72
N LEU A 332 23.74 1.72 -4.07
CA LEU A 332 25.18 1.75 -3.83
C LEU A 332 25.55 1.84 -2.33
N TYR A 333 24.58 2.17 -1.46
CA TYR A 333 24.81 2.37 -0.02
C TYR A 333 24.02 1.40 0.87
N PRO A 334 24.14 0.06 0.68
CA PRO A 334 23.30 -0.94 1.35
C PRO A 334 23.48 -1.02 2.88
N LYS A 335 24.49 -0.34 3.43
CA LYS A 335 24.72 -0.19 4.89
C LYS A 335 24.13 1.10 5.47
N ALA A 336 23.88 2.12 4.65
CA ALA A 336 23.36 3.42 5.09
C ALA A 336 21.86 3.59 4.81
N VAL A 337 21.32 2.84 3.84
CA VAL A 337 19.90 2.82 3.50
C VAL A 337 19.21 1.70 4.29
N THR A 338 18.33 2.08 5.20
CA THR A 338 17.43 1.16 5.94
C THR A 338 16.04 1.08 5.33
N ALA A 339 15.71 2.02 4.43
CA ALA A 339 14.43 2.12 3.75
C ALA A 339 14.06 0.87 2.93
N ARG A 340 12.76 0.72 2.69
CA ARG A 340 12.12 -0.50 2.20
C ARG A 340 11.29 -0.22 0.95
N ASP A 341 11.46 -1.06 -0.06
CA ASP A 341 10.79 -0.90 -1.36
C ASP A 341 9.42 -1.57 -1.30
N TYR A 342 8.37 -0.75 -1.25
CA TYR A 342 6.98 -1.17 -1.27
C TYR A 342 6.36 -1.12 -2.67
N ARG A 343 7.08 -0.67 -3.72
CA ARG A 343 6.50 -0.44 -5.06
C ARG A 343 5.82 -1.66 -5.68
N GLN A 344 6.17 -2.88 -5.25
CA GLN A 344 5.54 -4.12 -5.72
C GLN A 344 4.74 -4.85 -4.65
N ALA A 345 4.54 -4.25 -3.47
CA ALA A 345 3.76 -4.80 -2.38
C ALA A 345 2.32 -4.30 -2.42
N VAL A 346 1.37 -5.16 -2.08
CA VAL A 346 0.00 -4.79 -1.69
C VAL A 346 0.03 -4.34 -0.22
N PRO A 347 -0.41 -3.12 0.13
CA PRO A 347 -0.71 -2.78 1.52
C PRO A 347 -1.89 -3.61 2.00
N VAL A 348 -1.65 -4.57 2.89
CA VAL A 348 -2.70 -5.45 3.45
C VAL A 348 -2.99 -5.08 4.91
N VAL A 349 -4.23 -4.70 5.19
CA VAL A 349 -4.72 -4.43 6.55
C VAL A 349 -5.77 -5.46 6.97
N VAL A 350 -5.87 -5.72 8.26
CA VAL A 350 -6.80 -6.68 8.86
C VAL A 350 -7.51 -6.03 10.05
N THR A 351 -8.80 -6.33 10.21
CA THR A 351 -9.63 -5.96 11.38
C THR A 351 -10.81 -6.94 11.48
N THR A 352 -11.68 -6.77 12.48
CA THR A 352 -12.96 -7.49 12.54
C THR A 352 -14.14 -6.53 12.55
N LEU A 353 -15.30 -6.98 12.07
CA LEU A 353 -16.53 -6.18 12.07
C LEU A 353 -16.97 -5.82 13.50
N GLU A 354 -16.67 -6.68 14.47
CA GLU A 354 -16.90 -6.44 15.89
C GLU A 354 -16.06 -5.24 16.38
N GLN A 355 -14.76 -5.21 16.09
CA GLN A 355 -13.89 -4.06 16.40
C GLN A 355 -14.36 -2.77 15.71
N LEU A 356 -14.74 -2.85 14.42
CA LEU A 356 -15.29 -1.72 13.67
C LEU A 356 -16.60 -1.19 14.28
N THR A 357 -17.43 -2.07 14.85
CA THR A 357 -18.71 -1.70 15.48
C THR A 357 -18.52 -1.14 16.88
N GLU A 358 -17.59 -1.69 17.68
CA GLU A 358 -17.38 -1.30 19.08
C GLU A 358 -16.57 0.00 19.20
N HIS A 359 -15.48 0.12 18.45
CA HIS A 359 -14.54 1.24 18.58
C HIS A 359 -14.65 2.25 17.41
N GLY A 360 -15.31 1.87 16.32
CA GLY A 360 -15.43 2.69 15.10
C GLY A 360 -14.22 2.54 14.18
N ALA A 361 -14.46 2.59 12.87
CA ALA A 361 -13.41 2.38 11.86
C ALA A 361 -12.27 3.43 11.85
N GLY A 362 -12.45 4.57 12.53
CA GLY A 362 -11.43 5.61 12.70
C GLY A 362 -10.47 5.36 13.88
N ALA A 363 -10.78 4.40 14.76
CA ALA A 363 -9.92 4.04 15.89
C ALA A 363 -8.69 3.22 15.45
N ALA A 364 -7.80 2.94 16.41
CA ALA A 364 -6.65 2.07 16.19
C ALA A 364 -7.07 0.58 16.23
N VAL A 365 -7.79 0.14 15.21
CA VAL A 365 -8.33 -1.23 15.05
C VAL A 365 -7.80 -1.97 13.82
N TRP A 366 -6.84 -1.38 13.09
CA TRP A 366 -6.31 -1.92 11.85
C TRP A 366 -4.90 -2.47 12.04
N ARG A 367 -4.73 -3.78 11.89
CA ARG A 367 -3.42 -4.44 11.87
C ARG A 367 -2.88 -4.47 10.44
N ARG A 368 -1.77 -3.77 10.17
CA ARG A 368 -1.01 -3.88 8.91
C ARG A 368 -0.14 -5.14 8.95
N LEU A 369 -0.23 -6.02 7.94
CA LEU A 369 0.60 -7.23 7.89
C LEU A 369 2.09 -6.88 7.90
N GLY A 370 2.87 -7.62 8.69
CA GLY A 370 4.29 -7.37 8.92
C GLY A 370 4.61 -6.14 9.78
N ARG A 371 3.63 -5.57 10.47
CA ARG A 371 3.83 -4.59 11.55
C ARG A 371 3.20 -5.10 12.85
N THR A 372 3.77 -4.67 13.97
CA THR A 372 3.26 -4.98 15.31
C THR A 372 2.20 -3.96 15.74
N GLY A 373 1.14 -4.45 16.38
CA GLY A 373 0.09 -3.61 16.97
C GLY A 373 -0.93 -3.05 15.98
N GLU A 374 -2.05 -2.64 16.54
CA GLU A 374 -3.16 -2.01 15.83
C GLU A 374 -2.89 -0.53 15.61
N GLN A 375 -3.34 -0.01 14.48
CA GLN A 375 -3.08 1.33 13.98
C GLN A 375 -4.39 1.95 13.47
N THR A 376 -4.44 3.28 13.35
CA THR A 376 -5.50 3.92 12.56
C THR A 376 -5.32 3.58 11.09
N LEU A 377 -6.41 3.55 10.30
CA LEU A 377 -6.35 3.11 8.90
C LEU A 377 -5.29 3.87 8.08
N THR A 378 -5.20 5.18 8.24
CA THR A 378 -4.19 6.02 7.55
C THR A 378 -2.76 5.58 7.88
N ALA A 379 -2.43 5.42 9.17
CA ALA A 379 -1.10 5.00 9.61
C ALA A 379 -0.78 3.54 9.20
N ALA A 380 -1.79 2.66 9.22
CA ALA A 380 -1.67 1.29 8.75
C ALA A 380 -1.38 1.22 7.24
N LEU A 381 -1.86 2.17 6.44
CA LEU A 381 -1.61 2.26 5.00
C LEU A 381 -0.30 2.97 4.64
N ASP A 382 0.14 3.96 5.43
CA ASP A 382 1.37 4.72 5.19
C ASP A 382 2.64 3.84 5.27
N ASN A 383 3.69 4.23 4.53
CA ASN A 383 5.01 3.58 4.52
C ASN A 383 6.10 4.59 4.94
N PRO A 384 6.26 4.89 6.24
CA PRO A 384 7.23 5.89 6.72
C PRO A 384 8.69 5.47 6.47
N ASP A 385 8.94 4.16 6.36
CA ASP A 385 10.22 3.56 5.96
C ASP A 385 10.36 3.36 4.44
N GLY A 386 9.42 3.88 3.64
CA GLY A 386 9.36 3.74 2.19
C GLY A 386 10.23 4.71 1.39
N HIS A 387 9.80 5.00 0.16
CA HIS A 387 10.56 5.75 -0.85
C HIS A 387 10.98 7.16 -0.41
N ALA A 388 10.19 7.84 0.42
CA ALA A 388 10.55 9.15 0.95
C ALA A 388 11.79 9.07 1.87
N LEU A 389 11.87 8.04 2.73
CA LEU A 389 13.05 7.78 3.55
C LEU A 389 14.23 7.34 2.68
N TYR A 390 13.98 6.49 1.67
CA TYR A 390 15.01 6.06 0.71
C TYR A 390 15.75 7.26 0.10
N ARG A 391 15.01 8.18 -0.52
CA ARG A 391 15.59 9.37 -1.17
C ARG A 391 16.38 10.25 -0.19
N ALA A 392 15.91 10.37 1.05
CA ALA A 392 16.59 11.13 2.09
C ALA A 392 17.84 10.42 2.65
N GLN A 393 17.90 9.08 2.64
CA GLN A 393 19.08 8.31 3.06
C GLN A 393 20.13 8.23 1.95
N GLU A 394 19.69 7.97 0.71
CA GLU A 394 20.51 7.99 -0.51
C GLU A 394 21.27 9.32 -0.63
N ALA A 395 20.55 10.44 -0.64
CA ALA A 395 21.17 11.78 -0.78
C ALA A 395 22.19 12.11 0.33
N ARG A 396 21.98 11.63 1.57
CA ARG A 396 22.95 11.80 2.67
C ARG A 396 24.18 10.91 2.48
N ALA A 397 24.00 9.68 2.00
CA ALA A 397 25.09 8.76 1.75
C ALA A 397 25.94 9.21 0.55
N ASP A 398 25.31 9.70 -0.52
CA ASP A 398 25.97 10.36 -1.64
C ASP A 398 26.77 11.58 -1.20
N ALA A 399 26.16 12.50 -0.43
CA ALA A 399 26.87 13.69 0.07
C ALA A 399 28.08 13.32 0.94
N ALA A 400 27.95 12.31 1.81
CA ALA A 400 29.05 11.82 2.63
C ALA A 400 30.15 11.13 1.79
N ASP A 401 29.80 10.44 0.71
CA ASP A 401 30.80 9.83 -0.19
C ASP A 401 31.51 10.88 -1.06
N GLN A 402 30.78 11.87 -1.58
CA GLN A 402 31.35 13.02 -2.27
C GLN A 402 32.30 13.80 -1.36
N GLN A 403 31.93 14.03 -0.08
CA GLN A 403 32.82 14.65 0.91
C GLN A 403 34.08 13.82 1.17
N ARG A 404 33.97 12.49 1.32
CA ARG A 404 35.14 11.62 1.47
C ARG A 404 36.06 11.67 0.24
N ARG A 405 35.50 11.57 -0.97
CA ARG A 405 36.27 11.66 -2.23
C ARG A 405 36.93 13.02 -2.40
N ALA A 406 36.24 14.11 -2.04
CA ALA A 406 36.79 15.46 -2.08
C ALA A 406 37.91 15.66 -1.05
N ALA A 407 37.77 15.12 0.16
CA ALA A 407 38.82 15.16 1.18
C ALA A 407 40.02 14.29 0.82
N GLN A 408 39.80 13.10 0.26
CA GLN A 408 40.87 12.24 -0.27
C GLN A 408 41.60 12.94 -1.42
N ARG A 409 40.85 13.55 -2.37
CA ARG A 409 41.42 14.40 -3.42
C ARG A 409 42.23 15.55 -2.80
N GLU A 410 41.73 16.29 -1.83
CA GLU A 410 42.52 17.38 -1.21
C GLU A 410 43.78 16.91 -0.48
N ALA A 411 43.79 15.67 0.05
CA ALA A 411 44.95 15.04 0.67
C ALA A 411 45.98 14.51 -0.35
N GLU A 412 45.53 14.00 -1.50
CA GLU A 412 46.38 13.53 -2.61
C GLU A 412 46.90 14.68 -3.52
N ARG A 413 46.46 15.92 -3.27
CA ARG A 413 46.81 17.09 -4.09
C ARG A 413 48.32 17.36 -4.10
N LEU A 414 48.94 17.14 -5.25
CA LEU A 414 50.36 17.35 -5.51
C LEU A 414 50.80 18.81 -5.25
N VAL A 415 52.05 18.95 -4.81
CA VAL A 415 52.76 20.21 -4.60
C VAL A 415 53.86 20.41 -5.63
N CYS A 416 54.04 21.65 -6.07
CA CYS A 416 55.05 22.02 -7.05
C CYS A 416 56.46 21.88 -6.49
N THR A 417 57.31 21.10 -7.17
CA THR A 417 58.73 20.96 -6.81
C THR A 417 59.51 22.27 -6.87
N ARG A 418 59.09 23.23 -7.71
CA ARG A 418 59.77 24.52 -7.93
C ARG A 418 59.29 25.64 -7.01
N CYS A 419 58.00 25.71 -6.65
CA CYS A 419 57.46 26.82 -5.85
C CYS A 419 56.73 26.40 -4.55
N GLY A 420 56.65 25.11 -4.24
CA GLY A 420 55.99 24.58 -3.03
C GLY A 420 54.46 24.68 -3.01
N GLY A 421 53.86 25.49 -3.88
CA GLY A 421 52.40 25.64 -3.95
C GLY A 421 51.68 24.36 -4.39
N LYS A 422 50.53 24.08 -3.79
CA LYS A 422 49.62 23.00 -4.24
C LYS A 422 49.13 23.26 -5.67
N PHE A 423 48.88 22.21 -6.44
CA PHE A 423 48.34 22.32 -7.79
C PHE A 423 46.87 22.78 -7.80
N THR A 424 46.50 23.58 -8.81
CA THR A 424 45.09 23.88 -9.10
C THR A 424 44.36 22.63 -9.60
N ASP A 425 43.03 22.61 -9.48
CA ASP A 425 42.23 21.48 -9.96
C ASP A 425 42.46 21.21 -11.45
N GLU A 426 42.57 22.27 -12.25
CA GLU A 426 42.85 22.23 -13.69
C GLU A 426 44.19 21.56 -14.01
N ARG A 427 45.29 22.02 -13.38
CA ARG A 427 46.63 21.42 -13.60
C ARG A 427 46.68 19.98 -13.13
N TRP A 428 45.94 19.66 -12.07
CA TRP A 428 45.92 18.30 -11.55
C TRP A 428 45.10 17.35 -12.45
N GLU A 429 43.97 17.79 -12.99
CA GLU A 429 43.23 17.03 -14.00
C GLU A 429 44.05 16.84 -15.27
N GLU A 430 44.78 17.86 -15.71
CA GLU A 430 45.66 17.81 -16.89
C GLU A 430 46.68 16.66 -16.81
N ILE A 431 47.37 16.51 -15.67
CA ILE A 431 48.43 15.51 -15.45
C ILE A 431 47.93 14.11 -15.04
N THR A 432 46.73 14.00 -14.49
CA THR A 432 46.17 12.74 -13.96
C THR A 432 45.18 12.07 -14.93
N VAL A 433 44.44 12.82 -15.75
CA VAL A 433 43.51 12.23 -16.72
C VAL A 433 44.28 11.65 -17.90
N HIS A 434 44.13 10.35 -18.14
CA HIS A 434 44.97 9.57 -19.06
C HIS A 434 45.07 10.13 -20.50
N ARG A 435 44.05 10.88 -20.97
CA ARG A 435 43.97 11.46 -22.32
C ARG A 435 44.72 12.80 -22.45
N THR A 436 44.86 13.56 -21.37
CA THR A 436 45.58 14.85 -21.30
C THR A 436 46.98 14.67 -20.75
N ALA A 437 47.20 13.70 -19.87
CA ALA A 437 48.47 13.40 -19.22
C ALA A 437 49.62 12.99 -20.17
N VAL A 438 49.32 12.71 -21.45
CA VAL A 438 50.28 12.49 -22.54
C VAL A 438 50.81 13.81 -23.11
N ARG A 439 50.09 14.91 -22.94
CA ARG A 439 50.41 16.26 -23.44
C ARG A 439 50.86 17.24 -22.35
N ALA A 440 50.64 16.91 -21.07
CA ALA A 440 50.79 17.81 -19.93
C ALA A 440 52.25 18.25 -19.57
N GLY A 441 53.24 17.76 -20.32
CA GLY A 441 54.65 18.06 -20.11
C GLY A 441 55.20 17.54 -18.77
N ASP A 442 55.96 18.38 -18.05
CA ASP A 442 56.52 18.00 -16.75
C ASP A 442 55.45 17.97 -15.65
N LYS A 443 55.18 16.76 -15.15
CA LYS A 443 54.13 16.49 -14.16
C LYS A 443 54.49 16.92 -12.73
N SER A 444 55.74 17.34 -12.47
CA SER A 444 56.23 17.74 -11.15
C SER A 444 56.05 19.24 -10.84
N VAL A 445 55.73 20.05 -11.86
CA VAL A 445 55.57 21.51 -11.75
C VAL A 445 54.14 21.98 -12.02
N CYS A 446 53.74 23.06 -11.34
CA CYS A 446 52.43 23.68 -11.51
C CYS A 446 52.32 24.41 -12.87
N GLY A 447 51.09 24.70 -13.33
CA GLY A 447 50.84 25.32 -14.63
C GLY A 447 51.68 26.58 -14.92
N PRO A 448 51.76 27.56 -14.00
CA PRO A 448 52.62 28.74 -14.19
C PRO A 448 54.11 28.39 -14.30
N CYS A 449 54.64 27.50 -13.44
CA CYS A 449 56.04 27.06 -13.53
C CYS A 449 56.33 26.29 -14.83
N HIS A 450 55.36 25.51 -15.33
CA HIS A 450 55.46 24.82 -16.61
C HIS A 450 55.49 25.82 -17.79
N ALA A 451 54.61 26.84 -17.76
CA ALA A 451 54.60 27.89 -18.77
C ALA A 451 55.91 28.69 -18.79
N ASP A 452 56.45 29.04 -17.64
CA ASP A 452 57.80 29.63 -17.51
C ASP A 452 58.89 28.73 -18.11
N ASP A 453 58.81 27.41 -17.89
CA ASP A 453 59.82 26.46 -18.38
C ASP A 453 59.75 26.28 -19.90
N VAL A 454 58.55 26.34 -20.48
CA VAL A 454 58.33 26.38 -21.94
C VAL A 454 58.85 27.70 -22.50
N ALA A 455 58.44 28.84 -21.96
CA ALA A 455 58.88 30.17 -22.42
C ALA A 455 60.41 30.34 -22.35
N ARG A 456 61.07 29.82 -21.30
CA ARG A 456 62.54 29.82 -21.21
C ARG A 456 63.20 28.93 -22.24
N LYS A 457 62.63 27.76 -22.57
CA LYS A 457 63.14 26.89 -23.64
C LYS A 457 62.95 27.51 -25.03
N GLU A 458 61.81 28.15 -25.28
CA GLU A 458 61.52 28.84 -26.53
C GLU A 458 62.44 30.04 -26.72
N ALA A 459 62.62 30.88 -25.70
CA ALA A 459 63.57 32.00 -25.73
C ALA A 459 65.02 31.54 -25.94
N ALA A 460 65.44 30.43 -25.31
CA ALA A 460 66.78 29.87 -25.52
C ALA A 460 66.96 29.28 -26.93
N ALA A 461 65.92 28.63 -27.48
CA ALA A 461 65.94 28.10 -28.83
C ALA A 461 65.97 29.22 -29.89
N GLU A 462 65.25 30.33 -29.65
CA GLU A 462 65.27 31.49 -30.53
C GLU A 462 66.60 32.25 -30.45
N ALA A 463 67.19 32.40 -29.26
CA ALA A 463 68.55 32.92 -29.10
C ALA A 463 69.58 32.06 -29.86
N ALA A 464 69.51 30.74 -29.74
CA ALA A 464 70.39 29.83 -30.49
C ALA A 464 70.17 29.88 -32.01
N ARG A 465 68.96 30.15 -32.49
CA ARG A 465 68.69 30.40 -33.93
C ARG A 465 69.30 31.71 -34.40
N LEU A 466 69.19 32.78 -33.61
CA LEU A 466 69.79 34.08 -33.93
C LEU A 466 71.33 34.01 -33.92
N GLU A 467 71.91 33.25 -32.99
CA GLU A 467 73.35 32.97 -32.94
C GLU A 467 73.81 32.13 -34.14
N ALA A 468 73.07 31.09 -34.52
CA ALA A 468 73.34 30.29 -35.72
C ALA A 468 73.06 31.03 -37.04
N ALA A 469 72.28 32.12 -37.02
CA ALA A 469 72.01 32.99 -38.15
C ALA A 469 72.95 34.20 -38.23
N ALA A 470 73.84 34.39 -37.25
CA ALA A 470 74.90 35.38 -37.35
C ALA A 470 75.90 34.95 -38.44
N PRO A 471 76.21 35.81 -39.43
CA PRO A 471 77.20 35.47 -40.45
C PRO A 471 78.57 35.26 -39.78
N PRO A 472 79.40 34.33 -40.27
CA PRO A 472 80.77 34.18 -39.78
C PRO A 472 81.51 35.53 -39.94
N ALA A 473 82.35 35.86 -38.95
CA ALA A 473 83.12 37.09 -38.96
C ALA A 473 83.93 37.19 -40.27
N PRO A 474 83.98 38.36 -40.93
CA PRO A 474 84.65 38.50 -42.21
C PRO A 474 86.16 38.31 -42.04
N GLU A 475 86.69 37.27 -42.69
CA GLU A 475 88.09 37.24 -43.08
C GLU A 475 88.26 38.21 -44.26
N ASP A 476 89.13 39.22 -44.12
CA ASP A 476 89.98 39.70 -45.22
C ASP A 476 91.17 40.54 -44.71
N ASP A 477 92.27 40.43 -45.46
CA ASP A 477 93.68 40.80 -45.22
C ASP A 477 93.98 42.35 -45.26
N PRO A 478 95.21 42.89 -45.01
CA PRO A 478 96.53 42.29 -45.33
C PRO A 478 97.77 42.53 -44.41
N GLU A 479 98.83 41.77 -44.75
CA GLU A 479 100.27 41.86 -44.44
C GLU A 479 100.90 43.29 -44.42
N PRO A 480 102.08 43.55 -43.77
CA PRO A 480 103.34 42.84 -44.12
C PRO A 480 104.47 42.67 -43.05
N GLY A 481 105.29 41.61 -43.24
CA GLY A 481 106.75 41.80 -43.29
C GLY A 481 107.69 40.94 -42.42
N ARG A 482 108.70 40.35 -43.10
CA ARG A 482 109.97 39.72 -42.63
C ARG A 482 109.82 38.30 -42.04
N GLY A 483 110.53 37.26 -42.49
CA GLY A 483 111.44 37.09 -43.65
C GLY A 483 112.54 36.03 -43.41
N ARG A 484 113.00 35.35 -44.50
CA ARG A 484 114.04 34.27 -44.55
C ARG A 484 113.53 32.93 -43.98
N GLY A 485 113.72 31.72 -44.52
CA GLY A 485 114.72 31.09 -45.44
C GLY A 485 115.11 29.73 -44.79
N TRP A 486 115.40 28.58 -45.42
CA TRP A 486 115.86 28.22 -46.78
C TRP A 486 115.71 26.68 -47.08
N PHE A 487 115.52 26.31 -48.36
CA PHE A 487 116.03 25.10 -49.10
C PHE A 487 115.65 23.64 -48.70
N ARG A 488 115.00 22.85 -49.61
CA ARG A 488 115.50 21.86 -50.65
C ARG A 488 115.52 20.40 -50.14
N ARG A 489 115.42 19.29 -50.92
CA ARG A 489 115.29 18.92 -52.37
C ARG A 489 114.67 17.48 -52.40
N ARG A 490 113.83 17.01 -53.35
CA ARG A 490 114.09 16.47 -54.73
C ARG A 490 115.27 15.48 -54.84
N PRO A 491 115.26 14.48 -55.77
CA PRO A 491 114.61 14.47 -57.11
C PRO A 491 113.10 14.27 -57.13
#